data_AF-A0A451B2Z2-F1
#
_entry.id   AF-A0A451B2Z2-F1
#
_cell.length_a   1.000
_cell.length_b   1.000
_cell.length_c   1.000
_cell.angle_alpha   90.00
_cell.angle_beta   90.00
_cell.angle_gamma   90.00
#
_symmetry.space_group_name_H-M   'P 1'
#
loop_
_entity.id
_entity.type
_entity.pdbx_description
1 polymer ?
#
loop_
_entity_poly.entity_id
_entity_poly.type
_entity_poly.pdbx_seq_one_letter_code
_entity_poly.pdbx_strand_id
1 'polypeptide(L)' 'MEAQRKTVIDDVARKVAVQFDIDAVEKVEEILEDHGLVKCMAHEDEDEILNIEEAMKYYAVLDKAA' A
#
# COMPACT_ATOMS: atom_id res chain seq x y z
N MET A 1 6.70 9.36 -14.31
CA MET A 1 5.36 8.86 -14.62
C MET A 1 4.65 9.93 -15.45
N GLU A 2 4.41 9.66 -16.74
CA GLU A 2 3.47 10.46 -17.52
C GLU A 2 2.13 9.73 -17.47
N ALA A 3 1.15 10.30 -16.77
CA ALA A 3 -0.16 9.69 -16.58
C ALA A 3 -1.20 10.50 -17.36
N GLN A 4 -1.81 9.89 -18.38
CA GLN A 4 -2.91 10.51 -19.09
C GLN A 4 -4.15 10.53 -18.20
N ARG A 5 -4.47 11.71 -17.68
CA ARG A 5 -5.58 11.92 -16.75
C ARG A 5 -6.79 12.50 -17.49
N LYS A 6 -7.94 11.83 -17.40
CA LYS A 6 -9.24 12.40 -17.79
C LYS A 6 -10.11 12.60 -16.56
N THR A 7 -10.89 13.68 -16.54
CA THR A 7 -11.81 13.97 -15.42
C THR A 7 -13.24 13.73 -15.90
N VAL A 8 -14.01 12.96 -15.13
CA VAL A 8 -15.43 12.70 -15.39
C VAL A 8 -16.24 13.78 -14.67
N ILE A 9 -17.14 14.42 -15.42
CA ILE A 9 -18.01 15.50 -14.95
C ILE A 9 -19.46 15.00 -14.98
N ASP A 10 -20.24 15.34 -13.94
CA ASP A 10 -21.68 15.05 -13.90
C ASP A 10 -22.54 16.13 -14.57
N ASP A 11 -23.85 15.92 -14.60
CA ASP A 11 -24.81 16.81 -15.26
C ASP A 11 -24.90 18.21 -14.63
N VAL A 12 -24.38 18.40 -13.42
CA VAL A 12 -24.33 19.69 -12.71
C VAL A 12 -22.91 20.24 -12.65
N ALA A 13 -22.05 19.83 -13.58
CA ALA A 13 -20.68 20.29 -13.77
C ALA A 13 -19.72 20.01 -12.59
N ARG A 14 -20.01 19.00 -11.76
CA ARG A 14 -19.12 18.57 -10.67
C ARG A 14 -18.16 17.50 -11.15
N LYS A 15 -16.91 17.57 -10.68
CA LYS A 15 -15.89 16.52 -10.88
C LYS A 15 -16.20 15.35 -9.96
N VAL A 16 -16.55 14.20 -10.52
CA VAL A 16 -17.02 13.04 -9.75
C VAL A 16 -16.07 11.84 -9.82
N ALA A 17 -15.26 11.74 -10.87
CA ALA A 17 -14.26 10.69 -10.99
C ALA A 17 -13.06 11.14 -11.83
N VAL A 18 -11.99 10.37 -11.75
CA VAL A 18 -10.80 10.53 -12.58
C VAL A 18 -10.51 9.19 -13.24
N GLN A 19 -10.21 9.22 -14.54
CA GLN A 19 -9.81 8.07 -15.31
C GLN A 19 -8.32 8.18 -15.64
N PHE A 20 -7.62 7.07 -15.43
CA PHE A 20 -6.23 6.86 -15.76
C PHE A 20 -6.09 5.54 -16.53
N ASP A 21 -4.96 5.34 -17.21
CA ASP A 21 -4.58 4.02 -17.70
C ASP A 21 -4.36 3.07 -16.52
N ILE A 22 -4.70 1.79 -16.68
CA ILE A 22 -4.68 0.83 -15.58
C ILE A 22 -3.28 0.72 -14.95
N ASP A 23 -2.24 0.64 -15.77
CA ASP A 23 -0.83 0.60 -15.33
C ASP A 23 -0.46 1.82 -14.47
N ALA A 24 -1.07 2.99 -14.73
CA ALA A 24 -0.82 4.19 -13.95
C ALA A 24 -1.55 4.16 -12.60
N VAL A 25 -2.72 3.53 -12.51
CA VAL A 25 -3.42 3.29 -11.24
C VAL A 25 -2.63 2.31 -10.38
N GLU A 26 -2.25 1.17 -10.96
CA GLU A 26 -1.47 0.14 -10.27
C GLU A 26 -0.14 0.71 -9.75
N LYS A 27 0.54 1.55 -10.55
CA LYS A 27 1.79 2.18 -10.10
C LYS A 27 1.58 3.17 -8.95
N VAL A 28 0.45 3.88 -8.92
CA VAL A 28 0.11 4.77 -7.81
C VAL A 28 -0.20 3.97 -6.54
N GLU A 29 -0.94 2.87 -6.66
CA GLU A 29 -1.22 1.96 -5.54
C GLU A 29 0.06 1.37 -4.97
N GLU A 30 0.95 0.82 -5.82
CA GLU A 30 2.26 0.29 -5.42
C GLU A 30 3.06 1.33 -4.61
N ILE A 31 3.15 2.57 -5.10
CA ILE A 31 3.90 3.63 -4.41
C ILE A 31 3.28 3.97 -3.05
N LEU A 32 1.95 4.01 -2.96
CA LEU A 32 1.25 4.33 -1.70
C LEU A 32 1.38 3.19 -0.69
N GLU A 33 1.26 1.94 -1.15
CA GLU A 33 1.42 0.74 -0.33
C GLU A 33 2.86 0.59 0.17
N ASP A 34 3.86 0.75 -0.71
CA ASP A 34 5.28 0.70 -0.34
C ASP A 34 5.61 1.76 0.71
N HIS A 35 5.13 3.00 0.52
CA HIS A 35 5.35 4.07 1.48
C HIS A 35 4.65 3.81 2.81
N GLY A 36 3.44 3.27 2.78
CA GLY A 36 2.70 2.84 3.97
C GLY A 36 3.43 1.73 4.71
N LEU A 37 3.90 0.72 3.98
CA LEU A 37 4.65 -0.42 4.52
C LEU A 37 5.94 0.03 5.18
N VAL A 38 6.73 0.90 4.54
CA VAL A 38 7.94 1.46 5.13
C VAL A 38 7.62 2.16 6.46
N LYS A 39 6.52 2.90 6.55
CA LYS A 39 6.10 3.54 7.81
C LYS A 39 5.65 2.52 8.87
N CYS A 40 4.98 1.45 8.49
CA CYS A 40 4.61 0.37 9.41
C CYS A 40 5.84 -0.38 9.92
N MET A 41 6.84 -0.58 9.06
CA MET A 41 8.12 -1.20 9.41
C MET A 41 9.05 -0.26 10.17
N ALA A 42 8.93 1.06 9.94
CA ALA A 42 9.65 2.09 10.69
C ALA A 42 8.98 2.29 12.05
N HIS A 43 9.03 1.26 12.90
CA HIS A 43 8.96 1.45 14.34
C HIS A 43 10.30 2.03 14.81
N GLU A 44 10.25 3.10 15.62
CA GLU A 44 11.44 3.83 16.09
C GLU A 44 12.19 3.10 17.22
N ASP A 45 11.84 1.85 17.54
CA ASP A 45 12.42 1.09 18.64
C ASP A 45 13.06 -0.23 18.15
N GLU A 46 14.11 -0.65 18.87
CA GLU A 46 15.01 -1.78 18.63
C GLU A 46 14.29 -3.14 18.52
N ASP A 47 13.55 -3.37 17.44
CA ASP A 47 12.93 -4.68 17.19
C ASP A 47 14.03 -5.75 17.06
N GLU A 48 13.87 -6.83 17.83
CA GLU A 48 14.81 -7.95 17.86
C GLU A 48 14.90 -8.60 16.47
N ILE A 49 16.11 -8.67 15.91
CA ILE A 49 16.35 -9.37 14.64
C ILE A 49 16.39 -10.87 14.92
N LEU A 50 15.30 -11.56 14.57
CA LEU A 50 15.19 -13.01 14.68
C LEU A 50 15.86 -13.71 13.50
N ASN A 51 16.53 -14.84 13.75
CA ASN A 51 16.92 -15.75 12.67
C ASN A 51 15.70 -16.52 12.14
N ILE A 52 15.88 -17.26 11.03
CA ILE A 52 14.77 -17.96 10.37
C ILE A 52 14.05 -18.97 11.28
N GLU A 53 14.77 -19.69 12.14
CA GLU A 53 14.17 -20.67 13.05
C GLU A 53 13.35 -19.99 14.14
N GLU A 54 13.86 -18.89 14.68
CA GLU A 54 13.19 -18.06 15.69
C GLU A 54 11.94 -17.38 15.11
N ALA A 55 12.06 -16.78 13.92
CA ALA A 55 10.95 -16.16 13.22
C ALA A 55 9.83 -17.15 12.93
N MET A 56 10.17 -18.37 12.49
CA MET A 56 9.18 -19.44 12.25
C MET A 56 8.47 -19.87 13.54
N LYS A 57 9.21 -20.04 14.65
CA LYS A 57 8.62 -20.38 15.95
C LYS A 57 7.68 -19.29 16.44
N TYR A 58 8.11 -18.02 16.34
CA TYR A 58 7.31 -16.87 16.71
C TYR A 58 6.02 -16.79 15.87
N TYR A 59 6.14 -16.89 14.55
CA TYR A 59 5.01 -16.85 13.63
C TYR A 59 3.99 -17.99 13.85
N ALA A 60 4.45 -19.16 14.29
CA ALA A 60 3.58 -20.30 14.54
C ALA A 60 2.59 -20.08 15.71
N VAL A 61 2.94 -19.22 16.67
CA VAL A 61 2.14 -18.99 17.89
C VAL A 61 1.35 -17.68 17.87
N LEU A 62 1.53 -16.84 16.84
CA LEU A 62 0.75 -15.62 16.68
C LEU A 62 -0.74 -15.96 16.47
N ASP A 63 -1.62 -15.19 17.10
CA ASP A 63 -3.05 -15.23 16.80
C ASP A 63 -3.27 -14.64 15.41
N LYS A 64 -3.75 -15.48 14.49
CA LYS A 64 -3.89 -15.12 13.09
C LYS A 64 -5.32 -14.68 12.88
N ALA A 65 -5.50 -13.47 12.37
CA ALA A 65 -6.80 -13.02 11.89
C ALA A 65 -7.34 -14.08 10.91
N ALA A 66 -8.51 -14.64 11.24
CA ALA A 66 -9.15 -15.73 10.51
C ALA A 66 -9.69 -15.31 9.13
#